data_AF-A0A2D4HAI9-F1
#
_entry.id   AF-A0A2D4HAI9-F1
#
_cell.length_a   1.000
_cell.length_b   1.000
_cell.length_c   1.000
_cell.angle_alpha   90.00
_cell.angle_beta   90.00
_cell.angle_gamma   90.00
#
_symmetry.space_group_name_H-M   'P 1'
#
loop_
_entity.id
_entity.type
_entity.pdbx_description
1 polymer ?
#
loop_
_entity_poly.entity_id
_entity_poly.type
_entity_poly.pdbx_seq_one_letter_code
_entity_poly.pdbx_strand_id
1 'polypeptide(L)'
;MWKEELAVFDRKRKLVCILLLERLFCLASLRAKLLPEGETPPLWQAVFCYPRGWVNTGSPHEEEVSVLFQQVVQTDEAIRKPDPIPVSSEDERNALLQLESAILANKATKSDLQMKELNFEKDDDSNGHIDFITAASNLRAKMYNIEPADRLKTKRIAGKIIPAIGTSTAAVSGLVALELIKVVGVCPFQAYKNCFFNLAIPIIVFTETAAVRKTEIRNGISFTIWDRWTIHGKDNFTLLDFINTVKEKYGIEPIMVVQGVKMLYVPVMPGHVKRLKLTMQKLVKPVVNKKYVDLTVSFAPEIDGEEDLPGPPVRYYFAHENN
;
A
#
# COMPACT_ATOMS: atom_id res chain seq x y z
N MET A 1 46.12 5.97 6.72
CA MET A 1 45.88 5.23 5.46
C MET A 1 44.46 4.68 5.30
N TRP A 2 43.67 4.44 6.37
CA TRP A 2 42.26 3.99 6.25
C TRP A 2 41.19 5.10 6.47
N LYS A 3 41.62 6.35 6.71
CA LYS A 3 40.70 7.50 6.88
C LYS A 3 40.49 8.32 5.60
N GLU A 4 41.34 8.16 4.59
CA GLU A 4 41.32 9.00 3.37
C GLU A 4 40.67 8.32 2.16
N GLU A 5 40.64 6.98 2.09
CA GLU A 5 39.97 6.26 0.97
C GLU A 5 38.43 6.26 1.07
N LEU A 6 37.87 6.53 2.24
CA LEU A 6 36.42 6.70 2.42
C LEU A 6 35.89 8.06 1.91
N ALA A 7 36.77 9.00 1.56
CA ALA A 7 36.39 10.34 1.10
C ALA A 7 36.02 10.40 -0.40
N VAL A 8 36.33 9.38 -1.19
CA VAL A 8 36.12 9.35 -2.65
C VAL A 8 34.80 8.65 -3.05
N PHE A 9 34.07 8.06 -2.10
CA PHE A 9 32.81 7.38 -2.39
C PHE A 9 31.61 8.37 -2.44
N ASP A 10 31.19 8.70 -3.66
CA ASP A 10 30.11 9.63 -4.02
C ASP A 10 28.86 9.54 -3.12
N ARG A 11 28.54 10.65 -2.43
CA ARG A 11 27.40 10.82 -1.53
C ARG A 11 26.04 10.51 -2.20
N LYS A 12 25.94 10.56 -3.52
CA LYS A 12 24.68 10.25 -4.24
C LYS A 12 24.34 8.76 -4.26
N ARG A 13 25.32 7.86 -4.19
CA ARG A 13 25.06 6.40 -4.23
C ARG A 13 24.65 5.84 -2.88
N LYS A 14 25.18 6.37 -1.77
CA LYS A 14 24.77 6.01 -0.39
C LYS A 14 23.28 6.29 -0.15
N LEU A 15 22.78 7.43 -0.62
CA LEU A 15 21.38 7.80 -0.43
C LEU A 15 20.43 6.89 -1.23
N VAL A 16 20.82 6.46 -2.43
CA VAL A 16 20.01 5.59 -3.29
C VAL A 16 19.86 4.19 -2.69
N CYS A 17 20.93 3.60 -2.14
CA CYS A 17 20.87 2.27 -1.52
C CYS A 17 20.07 2.26 -0.20
N ILE A 18 20.20 3.31 0.62
CA ILE A 18 19.45 3.41 1.90
C ILE A 18 17.95 3.70 1.62
N LEU A 19 17.64 4.59 0.67
CA LEU A 19 16.26 4.87 0.27
C LEU A 19 15.59 3.68 -0.46
N LEU A 20 16.36 2.82 -1.13
CA LEU A 20 15.86 1.57 -1.72
C LEU A 20 15.46 0.56 -0.64
N LEU A 21 16.23 0.44 0.45
CA LEU A 21 15.90 -0.44 1.57
C LEU A 21 14.64 0.01 2.32
N GLU A 22 14.46 1.31 2.58
CA GLU A 22 13.23 1.83 3.21
C GLU A 22 12.00 1.69 2.29
N ARG A 23 12.16 1.91 0.96
CA ARG A 23 11.06 1.75 0.00
C ARG A 23 10.69 0.30 -0.27
N LEU A 24 11.65 -0.63 -0.26
CA LEU A 24 11.38 -2.08 -0.40
C LEU A 24 10.62 -2.63 0.81
N PHE A 25 10.93 -2.13 2.03
CA PHE A 25 10.17 -2.47 3.23
C PHE A 25 8.74 -1.93 3.18
N CYS A 26 8.54 -0.69 2.70
CA CYS A 26 7.21 -0.11 2.52
C CYS A 26 6.39 -0.76 1.40
N LEU A 27 6.99 -1.11 0.25
CA LEU A 27 6.29 -1.74 -0.88
C LEU A 27 5.85 -3.17 -0.58
N ALA A 28 6.64 -3.93 0.18
CA ALA A 28 6.24 -5.25 0.65
C ALA A 28 5.04 -5.18 1.62
N SER A 29 4.97 -4.13 2.45
CA SER A 29 3.84 -3.91 3.36
C SER A 29 2.59 -3.33 2.67
N LEU A 30 2.76 -2.49 1.64
CA LEU A 30 1.64 -1.94 0.86
C LEU A 30 0.99 -2.96 -0.08
N ARG A 31 1.77 -3.87 -0.68
CA ARG A 31 1.23 -4.91 -1.59
C ARG A 31 0.38 -5.95 -0.87
N ALA A 32 0.56 -6.12 0.45
CA ALA A 32 -0.31 -6.94 1.29
C ALA A 32 -1.69 -6.31 1.56
N LYS A 33 -1.89 -5.01 1.28
CA LYS A 33 -3.16 -4.27 1.49
C LYS A 33 -4.00 -4.07 0.22
N LEU A 34 -3.53 -4.47 -0.95
CA LEU A 34 -4.14 -4.14 -2.25
C LEU A 34 -4.62 -5.37 -3.07
N LEU A 35 -4.75 -6.54 -2.45
CA LEU A 35 -5.39 -7.68 -3.13
C LEU A 35 -6.91 -7.47 -3.16
N PRO A 36 -7.57 -7.48 -4.33
CA PRO A 36 -9.02 -7.44 -4.42
C PRO A 36 -9.63 -8.71 -3.81
N GLU A 37 -10.77 -8.56 -3.14
CA GLU A 37 -11.53 -9.66 -2.54
C GLU A 37 -11.99 -10.64 -3.64
N GLY A 38 -11.45 -11.87 -3.66
CA GLY A 38 -11.96 -12.93 -4.54
C GLY A 38 -10.96 -13.98 -5.02
N GLU A 39 -9.65 -13.77 -4.93
CA GLU A 39 -8.66 -14.79 -5.33
C GLU A 39 -8.17 -15.62 -4.13
N THR A 40 -8.21 -16.94 -4.27
CA THR A 40 -7.64 -17.88 -3.30
C THR A 40 -6.12 -17.66 -3.22
N PRO A 41 -5.54 -17.54 -2.01
CA PRO A 41 -4.10 -17.35 -1.89
C PRO A 41 -3.33 -18.57 -2.41
N PRO A 42 -2.17 -18.37 -3.07
CA PRO A 42 -1.28 -19.49 -3.40
C PRO A 42 -0.79 -20.17 -2.11
N LEU A 43 -0.55 -21.49 -2.23
CA LEU A 43 -0.23 -22.52 -1.20
C LEU A 43 0.79 -22.17 -0.10
N TRP A 44 1.43 -20.99 -0.11
CA TRP A 44 2.40 -20.55 0.90
C TRP A 44 1.77 -19.93 2.16
N GLN A 45 0.45 -19.67 2.18
CA GLN A 45 -0.26 -19.20 3.39
C GLN A 45 -0.84 -20.33 4.27
N ALA A 46 -0.75 -21.59 3.85
CA ALA A 46 -1.44 -22.71 4.51
C ALA A 46 -0.69 -23.35 5.70
N VAL A 47 0.47 -22.84 6.13
CA VAL A 47 1.34 -23.54 7.10
C VAL A 47 1.20 -23.04 8.55
N PHE A 48 0.29 -22.10 8.84
CA PHE A 48 0.06 -21.61 10.21
C PHE A 48 -1.42 -21.75 10.63
N CYS A 49 -1.90 -22.98 10.80
CA CYS A 49 -3.09 -23.23 11.59
C CYS A 49 -3.04 -24.63 12.21
N TYR A 50 -2.88 -24.66 13.54
CA TYR A 50 -3.39 -25.60 14.55
C TYR A 50 -2.35 -25.83 15.65
N PRO A 51 -2.75 -25.56 16.90
CA PRO A 51 -2.58 -26.55 17.95
C PRO A 51 -3.93 -26.91 18.55
N ARG A 52 -4.23 -28.22 18.59
CA ARG A 52 -5.32 -28.79 19.39
C ARG A 52 -4.92 -28.84 20.86
N GLY A 53 -5.90 -28.57 21.71
CA GLY A 53 -6.17 -29.36 22.92
C GLY A 53 -5.50 -28.90 24.20
N TRP A 54 -6.24 -28.16 25.03
CA TRP A 54 -6.06 -28.18 26.48
C TRP A 54 -7.40 -28.57 27.13
N VAL A 55 -7.31 -29.53 28.05
CA VAL A 55 -8.41 -30.19 28.76
C VAL A 55 -8.87 -29.28 29.91
N ASN A 56 -10.17 -28.97 29.97
CA ASN A 56 -10.78 -28.26 31.09
C ASN A 56 -11.01 -29.20 32.28
N THR A 57 -10.40 -28.90 33.43
CA THR A 57 -10.86 -29.37 34.73
C THR A 57 -11.82 -28.34 35.30
N GLY A 58 -13.09 -28.73 35.42
CA GLY A 58 -14.17 -27.86 35.88
C GLY A 58 -14.10 -27.55 37.38
N SER A 59 -14.65 -26.40 37.74
CA SER A 59 -15.04 -26.07 39.12
C SER A 59 -16.50 -25.58 39.14
N PRO A 60 -17.29 -25.92 40.16
CA PRO A 60 -18.74 -25.75 40.13
C PRO A 60 -19.14 -24.40 40.72
N HIS A 61 -19.41 -23.41 39.86
CA HIS A 61 -20.09 -22.18 40.30
C HIS A 61 -20.96 -21.51 39.22
N GLU A 62 -21.24 -22.18 38.10
CA GLU A 62 -21.99 -21.59 36.97
C GLU A 62 -23.49 -21.94 36.92
N GLU A 63 -24.05 -22.64 37.91
CA GLU A 63 -25.43 -23.13 37.81
C GLU A 63 -26.53 -22.08 38.06
N GLU A 64 -26.26 -20.94 38.70
CA GLU A 64 -27.32 -19.97 39.07
C GLU A 64 -27.61 -18.85 38.05
N VAL A 65 -26.86 -18.74 36.94
CA VAL A 65 -27.11 -17.71 35.89
C VAL A 65 -27.89 -18.28 34.69
N SER A 66 -28.19 -19.58 34.71
CA SER A 66 -28.66 -20.37 33.57
C SER A 66 -30.14 -20.18 33.20
N VAL A 67 -30.96 -19.50 34.03
CA VAL A 67 -32.44 -19.50 33.86
C VAL A 67 -32.99 -18.21 33.22
N LEU A 68 -32.20 -17.15 33.04
CA LEU A 68 -32.71 -15.85 32.54
C LEU A 68 -32.39 -15.52 31.06
N PHE A 69 -31.66 -16.36 30.33
CA PHE A 69 -31.25 -16.07 28.94
C PHE A 69 -31.53 -17.20 27.95
N GLN A 70 -32.74 -17.74 27.98
CA GLN A 70 -33.23 -18.67 26.94
C GLN A 70 -34.26 -18.00 26.03
N GLN A 71 -33.98 -16.76 25.60
CA GLN A 71 -34.63 -16.22 24.40
C GLN A 71 -33.72 -16.49 23.20
N VAL A 72 -34.05 -17.55 22.47
CA VAL A 72 -33.55 -17.77 21.12
C VAL A 72 -34.01 -16.58 20.28
N VAL A 73 -33.09 -15.83 19.69
CA VAL A 73 -33.42 -14.76 18.75
C VAL A 73 -34.11 -15.40 17.54
N GLN A 74 -35.44 -15.38 17.51
CA GLN A 74 -36.23 -15.68 16.32
C GLN A 74 -36.10 -14.48 15.38
N THR A 75 -35.25 -14.58 14.38
CA THR A 75 -35.28 -13.68 13.23
C THR A 75 -36.43 -14.11 12.33
N ASP A 76 -37.62 -13.56 12.58
CA ASP A 76 -38.77 -13.71 11.69
C ASP A 76 -38.48 -12.94 10.39
N GLU A 77 -38.15 -13.64 9.30
CA GLU A 77 -37.86 -13.03 7.99
C GLU A 77 -39.06 -12.27 7.40
N ALA A 78 -40.26 -12.47 7.96
CA ALA A 78 -41.49 -11.78 7.60
C ALA A 78 -41.66 -10.41 8.28
N ILE A 79 -40.87 -10.09 9.31
CA ILE A 79 -40.89 -8.76 9.95
C ILE A 79 -40.08 -7.82 9.08
N ARG A 80 -40.79 -7.07 8.23
CA ARG A 80 -40.22 -5.89 7.57
C ARG A 80 -39.67 -4.97 8.66
N LYS A 81 -38.46 -4.42 8.43
CA LYS A 81 -37.96 -3.30 9.23
C LYS A 81 -39.12 -2.32 9.42
N PRO A 82 -39.47 -1.91 10.65
CA PRO A 82 -40.41 -0.82 10.82
C PRO A 82 -39.91 0.33 9.95
N ASP A 83 -40.79 0.88 9.12
CA ASP A 83 -40.44 2.01 8.28
C ASP A 83 -39.71 3.03 9.15
N PRO A 84 -38.55 3.57 8.70
CA PRO A 84 -37.83 4.53 9.50
C PRO A 84 -38.83 5.60 9.92
N ILE A 85 -39.05 5.71 11.23
CA ILE A 85 -40.00 6.67 11.78
C ILE A 85 -39.54 8.01 11.18
N PRO A 86 -40.36 8.65 10.34
CA PRO A 86 -39.97 9.92 9.75
C PRO A 86 -39.73 10.83 10.94
N VAL A 87 -38.50 11.34 11.07
CA VAL A 87 -38.17 12.31 12.12
C VAL A 87 -39.16 13.45 11.94
N SER A 88 -40.11 13.56 12.88
CA SER A 88 -41.17 14.54 12.74
C SER A 88 -40.54 15.92 12.89
N SER A 89 -40.98 16.88 12.07
CA SER A 89 -40.62 18.29 12.27
C SER A 89 -40.93 18.79 13.69
N GLU A 90 -41.83 18.11 14.42
CA GLU A 90 -42.13 18.35 15.83
C GLU A 90 -41.01 17.86 16.76
N ASP A 91 -40.41 16.69 16.49
CA ASP A 91 -39.34 16.11 17.30
C ASP A 91 -38.05 16.94 17.18
N GLU A 92 -37.76 17.43 15.96
CA GLU A 92 -36.66 18.37 15.74
C GLU A 92 -36.89 19.69 16.47
N ARG A 93 -38.11 20.25 16.40
CA ARG A 93 -38.48 21.46 17.15
C ARG A 93 -38.36 21.25 18.66
N ASN A 94 -38.80 20.10 19.17
CA ASN A 94 -38.71 19.76 20.59
C ASN A 94 -37.25 19.59 21.04
N ALA A 95 -36.41 18.94 20.24
CA ALA A 95 -34.98 18.82 20.51
C ALA A 95 -34.27 20.18 20.50
N LEU A 96 -34.62 21.08 19.57
CA LEU A 96 -34.09 22.45 19.52
C LEU A 96 -34.49 23.26 20.74
N LEU A 97 -35.77 23.21 21.16
CA LEU A 97 -36.24 23.90 22.36
C LEU A 97 -35.55 23.38 23.64
N GLN A 98 -35.34 22.06 23.73
CA GLN A 98 -34.60 21.46 24.85
C GLN A 98 -33.15 21.92 24.87
N LEU A 99 -32.49 21.95 23.71
CA LEU A 99 -31.12 22.42 23.58
C LEU A 99 -30.99 23.90 23.95
N GLU A 100 -31.88 24.75 23.45
CA GLU A 100 -31.92 26.18 23.76
C GLU A 100 -32.14 26.42 25.25
N SER A 101 -33.07 25.69 25.87
CA SER A 101 -33.31 25.76 27.31
C SER A 101 -32.09 25.31 28.14
N ALA A 102 -31.34 24.30 27.67
CA ALA A 102 -30.14 23.80 28.34
C ALA A 102 -28.95 24.79 28.22
N ILE A 103 -28.83 25.47 27.08
CA ILE A 103 -27.84 26.54 26.87
C ILE A 103 -28.17 27.76 27.74
N LEU A 104 -29.44 28.21 27.75
CA LEU A 104 -29.89 29.33 28.58
C LEU A 104 -29.73 29.04 30.09
N ALA A 105 -29.90 27.79 30.50
CA ALA A 105 -29.69 27.35 31.87
C ALA A 105 -28.20 27.11 32.24
N ASN A 106 -27.24 27.42 31.35
CA ASN A 106 -25.80 27.14 31.52
C ASN A 106 -25.49 25.66 31.85
N LYS A 107 -26.34 24.72 31.44
CA LYS A 107 -26.13 23.28 31.63
C LYS A 107 -25.32 22.64 30.50
N ALA A 108 -25.22 23.34 29.35
CA ALA A 108 -24.43 22.91 28.20
C ALA A 108 -23.67 24.12 27.64
N THR A 109 -22.34 24.02 27.62
CA THR A 109 -21.47 25.04 27.04
C THR A 109 -21.25 24.73 25.56
N LYS A 110 -20.89 25.74 24.76
CA LYS A 110 -20.51 25.54 23.35
C LYS A 110 -19.39 24.51 23.16
N SER A 111 -18.51 24.33 24.14
CA SER A 111 -17.48 23.27 24.16
C SER A 111 -18.05 21.86 24.35
N ASP A 112 -19.16 21.73 25.08
CA ASP A 112 -19.79 20.44 25.40
C ASP A 112 -20.65 19.94 24.24
N LEU A 113 -21.04 20.85 23.34
CA LEU A 113 -21.79 20.59 22.11
C LEU A 113 -20.89 20.27 20.91
N GLN A 114 -19.59 20.10 21.12
CA GLN A 114 -18.66 19.66 20.08
C GLN A 114 -18.46 18.15 20.18
N MET A 115 -18.75 17.45 19.09
CA MET A 115 -18.35 16.05 18.97
C MET A 115 -16.82 15.97 18.88
N LYS A 116 -16.24 15.12 19.72
CA LYS A 116 -14.81 14.80 19.66
C LYS A 116 -14.61 13.50 18.92
N GLU A 117 -13.83 13.54 17.86
CA GLU A 117 -13.38 12.33 17.18
C GLU A 117 -12.48 11.51 18.10
N LEU A 118 -12.82 10.23 18.26
CA LEU A 118 -11.96 9.27 18.94
C LEU A 118 -11.11 8.54 17.91
N ASN A 119 -9.80 8.72 18.01
CA ASN A 119 -8.85 7.96 17.22
C ASN A 119 -8.64 6.60 17.87
N PHE A 120 -8.87 5.55 17.09
CA PHE A 120 -8.65 4.19 17.55
C PHE A 120 -7.17 3.96 17.90
N GLU A 121 -6.91 3.74 19.18
CA GLU A 121 -5.64 3.28 19.72
C GLU A 121 -5.83 1.90 20.35
N LYS A 122 -5.03 0.93 19.90
CA LYS A 122 -5.10 -0.48 20.29
C LYS A 122 -4.15 -0.82 21.43
N ASP A 123 -3.07 -0.03 21.59
CA ASP A 123 -1.99 -0.31 22.53
C ASP A 123 -2.18 0.37 23.89
N ASP A 124 -3.11 1.32 23.99
CA ASP A 124 -3.57 1.91 25.24
C ASP A 124 -4.79 1.16 25.79
N ASP A 125 -4.58 0.43 26.89
CA ASP A 125 -5.63 -0.37 27.53
C ASP A 125 -6.56 0.47 28.44
N SER A 126 -6.28 1.76 28.64
CA SER A 126 -7.07 2.63 29.53
C SER A 126 -8.23 3.36 28.84
N ASN A 127 -8.20 3.48 27.50
CA ASN A 127 -9.22 4.18 26.72
C ASN A 127 -10.50 3.35 26.44
N GLY A 128 -10.49 2.06 26.78
CA GLY A 128 -11.65 1.16 26.59
C GLY A 128 -11.98 0.82 25.14
N HIS A 129 -11.17 1.19 24.15
CA HIS A 129 -11.46 0.91 22.74
C HIS A 129 -11.56 -0.60 22.46
N ILE A 130 -10.57 -1.38 22.93
CA ILE A 130 -10.56 -2.83 22.76
C ILE A 130 -11.67 -3.50 23.57
N ASP A 131 -12.03 -2.94 24.71
CA ASP A 131 -13.08 -3.49 25.57
C ASP A 131 -14.45 -3.33 24.91
N PHE A 132 -14.70 -2.16 24.32
CA PHE A 132 -15.88 -1.90 23.51
C PHE A 132 -15.98 -2.87 22.33
N ILE A 133 -14.89 -3.02 21.55
CA ILE A 133 -14.89 -3.90 20.38
C ILE A 133 -15.12 -5.36 20.79
N THR A 134 -14.44 -5.83 21.85
CA THR A 134 -14.59 -7.19 22.38
C THR A 134 -16.01 -7.45 22.86
N ALA A 135 -16.60 -6.54 23.62
CA ALA A 135 -17.96 -6.69 24.12
C ALA A 135 -18.98 -6.71 22.97
N ALA A 136 -18.89 -5.74 22.05
CA ALA A 136 -19.77 -5.65 20.89
C ALA A 136 -19.65 -6.87 19.96
N SER A 137 -18.42 -7.34 19.69
CA SER A 137 -18.19 -8.52 18.86
C SER A 137 -18.73 -9.78 19.52
N ASN A 138 -18.53 -9.95 20.83
CA ASN A 138 -18.98 -11.13 21.57
C ASN A 138 -20.51 -11.16 21.74
N LEU A 139 -21.16 -10.00 21.92
CA LEU A 139 -22.62 -9.91 21.89
C LEU A 139 -23.18 -10.37 20.55
N ARG A 140 -22.60 -9.89 19.44
CA ARG A 140 -22.98 -10.32 18.09
C ARG A 140 -22.67 -11.80 17.85
N ALA A 141 -21.53 -12.30 18.33
CA ALA A 141 -21.14 -13.70 18.21
C ALA A 141 -22.17 -14.62 18.87
N LYS A 142 -22.61 -14.28 20.09
CA LYS A 142 -23.66 -15.01 20.81
C LYS A 142 -24.98 -15.08 20.04
N MET A 143 -25.39 -14.00 19.36
CA MET A 143 -26.62 -14.00 18.55
C MET A 143 -26.59 -15.02 17.40
N TYR A 144 -25.41 -15.27 16.83
CA TYR A 144 -25.22 -16.23 15.72
C TYR A 144 -24.60 -17.55 16.17
N ASN A 145 -24.58 -17.83 17.49
CA ASN A 145 -23.96 -19.02 18.06
C ASN A 145 -22.49 -19.24 17.64
N ILE A 146 -21.74 -18.13 17.49
CA ILE A 146 -20.29 -18.11 17.22
C ILE A 146 -19.56 -18.05 18.57
N GLU A 147 -18.47 -18.81 18.71
CA GLU A 147 -17.65 -18.78 19.93
C GLU A 147 -17.11 -17.36 20.21
N PRO A 148 -17.30 -16.82 21.43
CA PRO A 148 -16.78 -15.52 21.81
C PRO A 148 -15.24 -15.53 21.83
N ALA A 149 -14.64 -14.39 21.51
CA ALA A 149 -13.19 -14.22 21.51
C ALA A 149 -12.72 -13.49 22.77
N ASP A 150 -11.56 -13.90 23.29
CA ASP A 150 -10.88 -13.17 24.36
C ASP A 150 -10.36 -11.81 23.88
N ARG A 151 -10.19 -10.88 24.83
CA ARG A 151 -9.68 -9.52 24.61
C ARG A 151 -8.37 -9.51 23.80
N LEU A 152 -7.43 -10.40 24.08
CA LEU A 152 -6.15 -10.47 23.36
C LEU A 152 -6.33 -10.94 21.92
N LYS A 153 -7.22 -11.91 21.69
CA LYS A 153 -7.56 -12.40 20.33
C LYS A 153 -8.24 -11.30 19.53
N THR A 154 -9.18 -10.57 20.15
CA THR A 154 -9.84 -9.42 19.55
C THR A 154 -8.85 -8.29 19.26
N LYS A 155 -7.96 -7.94 20.20
CA LYS A 155 -6.89 -6.95 20.01
C LYS A 155 -5.97 -7.31 18.86
N ARG A 156 -5.59 -8.59 18.74
CA ARG A 156 -4.78 -9.07 17.61
C ARG A 156 -5.48 -8.88 16.27
N ILE A 157 -6.77 -9.23 16.17
CA ILE A 157 -7.54 -9.17 14.92
C ILE A 157 -7.93 -7.72 14.58
N ALA A 158 -8.61 -7.01 15.49
CA ALA A 158 -9.08 -5.64 15.30
C ALA A 158 -7.91 -4.66 15.15
N GLY A 159 -6.83 -4.86 15.91
CA GLY A 159 -5.61 -4.08 15.84
C GLY A 159 -4.67 -4.44 14.68
N LYS A 160 -4.99 -5.48 13.88
CA LYS A 160 -4.17 -6.00 12.78
C LYS A 160 -2.70 -6.23 13.21
N ILE A 161 -2.51 -6.83 14.39
CA ILE A 161 -1.18 -7.04 14.97
C ILE A 161 -0.45 -8.14 14.20
N ILE A 162 0.71 -7.79 13.64
CA ILE A 162 1.64 -8.74 13.01
C ILE A 162 2.51 -9.34 14.10
N PRO A 163 2.48 -10.67 14.33
CA PRO A 163 3.31 -11.30 15.34
C PRO A 163 4.80 -11.16 14.97
N ALA A 164 5.63 -10.82 15.94
CA ALA A 164 7.07 -10.67 15.78
C ALA A 164 7.80 -11.21 17.01
N ILE A 165 8.97 -11.81 16.80
CA ILE A 165 9.85 -12.32 17.85
C ILE A 165 11.30 -12.00 17.50
N GLY A 166 12.13 -11.68 18.50
CA GLY A 166 13.50 -11.25 18.27
C GLY A 166 14.38 -12.29 17.57
N THR A 167 14.10 -13.59 17.74
CA THR A 167 14.87 -14.67 17.12
C THR A 167 14.76 -14.66 15.59
N SER A 168 13.55 -14.48 15.03
CA SER A 168 13.37 -14.39 13.58
C SER A 168 13.97 -13.10 13.03
N THR A 169 13.84 -11.97 13.73
CA THR A 169 14.49 -10.70 13.33
C THR A 169 16.01 -10.83 13.30
N ALA A 170 16.62 -11.40 14.34
CA ALA A 170 18.07 -11.62 14.39
C ALA A 170 18.55 -12.54 13.25
N ALA A 171 17.81 -13.62 12.96
CA ALA A 171 18.11 -14.51 11.85
C ALA A 171 18.04 -13.78 10.49
N VAL A 172 16.97 -13.02 10.20
CA VAL A 172 16.86 -12.22 8.97
C VAL A 172 18.04 -11.25 8.87
N SER A 173 18.33 -10.49 9.93
CA SER A 173 19.40 -9.49 9.92
C SER A 173 20.78 -10.11 9.67
N GLY A 174 21.06 -11.28 10.27
CA GLY A 174 22.31 -12.01 10.04
C GLY A 174 22.46 -12.46 8.59
N LEU A 175 21.39 -13.01 7.99
CA LEU A 175 21.38 -13.42 6.58
C LEU A 175 21.54 -12.23 5.63
N VAL A 176 20.88 -11.10 5.90
CA VAL A 176 21.03 -9.87 5.12
C VAL A 176 22.46 -9.33 5.21
N ALA A 177 23.08 -9.38 6.39
CA ALA A 177 24.48 -8.96 6.56
C ALA A 177 25.45 -9.81 5.73
N LEU A 178 25.19 -11.11 5.57
CA LEU A 178 25.98 -11.97 4.68
C LEU A 178 25.86 -11.56 3.21
N GLU A 179 24.65 -11.25 2.72
CA GLU A 179 24.47 -10.75 1.35
C GLU A 179 25.12 -9.37 1.17
N LEU A 180 25.11 -8.51 2.20
CA LEU A 180 25.77 -7.20 2.16
C LEU A 180 27.28 -7.32 1.95
N ILE A 181 27.94 -8.31 2.56
CA ILE A 181 29.38 -8.57 2.34
C ILE A 181 29.63 -8.88 0.86
N LYS A 182 28.74 -9.64 0.20
CA LYS A 182 28.87 -9.96 -1.23
C LYS A 182 28.69 -8.73 -2.13
N VAL A 183 27.78 -7.81 -1.76
CA VAL A 183 27.60 -6.53 -2.45
C VAL A 183 28.87 -5.69 -2.37
N VAL A 184 29.46 -5.58 -1.18
CA VAL A 184 30.70 -4.80 -0.97
C VAL A 184 31.90 -5.47 -1.66
N GLY A 185 31.97 -6.81 -1.64
CA GLY A 185 33.00 -7.59 -2.32
C GLY A 185 32.83 -7.70 -3.84
N VAL A 186 31.82 -7.05 -4.44
CA VAL A 186 31.51 -7.08 -5.87
C VAL A 186 31.47 -8.51 -6.42
N CYS A 187 30.75 -9.39 -5.73
CA CYS A 187 30.60 -10.79 -6.15
C CYS A 187 29.73 -10.92 -7.42
N PRO A 188 29.95 -11.98 -8.23
CA PRO A 188 29.14 -12.24 -9.41
C PRO A 188 27.68 -12.57 -9.04
N PHE A 189 26.77 -12.36 -9.99
CA PHE A 189 25.31 -12.51 -9.79
C PHE A 189 24.92 -13.89 -9.21
N GLN A 190 25.59 -14.96 -9.63
CA GLN A 190 25.33 -16.33 -9.21
C GLN A 190 25.62 -16.58 -7.72
N ALA A 191 26.40 -15.70 -7.07
CA ALA A 191 26.74 -15.81 -5.65
C ALA A 191 25.61 -15.34 -4.73
N TYR A 192 24.65 -14.56 -5.23
CA TYR A 192 23.53 -14.06 -4.45
C TYR A 192 22.47 -15.14 -4.27
N LYS A 193 21.91 -15.23 -3.07
CA LYS A 193 20.87 -16.19 -2.73
C LYS A 193 19.74 -15.49 -1.99
N ASN A 194 18.51 -15.80 -2.38
CA ASN A 194 17.35 -15.49 -1.56
C ASN A 194 17.23 -16.57 -0.48
N CYS A 195 16.85 -16.18 0.73
CA CYS A 195 16.64 -17.12 1.82
C CYS A 195 15.19 -17.04 2.32
N PHE A 196 14.52 -18.19 2.36
CA PHE A 196 13.22 -18.38 2.98
C PHE A 196 13.40 -19.29 4.19
N PHE A 197 12.87 -18.91 5.34
CA PHE A 197 12.95 -19.77 6.50
C PHE A 197 11.69 -19.74 7.35
N ASN A 198 11.44 -20.85 8.02
CA ASN A 198 10.42 -21.00 9.04
C ASN A 198 11.01 -21.74 10.25
N LEU A 199 11.28 -20.97 11.32
CA LEU A 199 11.87 -21.49 12.55
C LEU A 199 10.93 -22.39 13.36
N ALA A 200 9.63 -22.44 13.04
CA ALA A 200 8.69 -23.34 13.69
C ALA A 200 8.84 -24.80 13.20
N ILE A 201 9.26 -25.01 11.94
CA ILE A 201 9.51 -26.34 11.33
C ILE A 201 11.03 -26.56 11.10
N PRO A 202 11.87 -25.78 11.76
CA PRO A 202 13.29 -25.54 11.38
C PRO A 202 13.69 -25.64 9.89
N ILE A 203 12.89 -25.09 8.96
CA ILE A 203 13.22 -25.13 7.53
C ILE A 203 13.94 -23.85 7.10
N ILE A 204 15.04 -23.99 6.37
CA ILE A 204 15.77 -22.91 5.70
C ILE A 204 16.01 -23.33 4.25
N VAL A 205 15.59 -22.51 3.29
CA VAL A 205 15.69 -22.77 1.85
C VAL A 205 16.37 -21.58 1.18
N PHE A 206 17.44 -21.87 0.46
CA PHE A 206 18.12 -20.90 -0.38
C PHE A 206 17.71 -21.09 -1.84
N THR A 207 17.35 -20.01 -2.50
CA THR A 207 17.06 -20.01 -3.95
C THR A 207 17.96 -19.03 -4.67
N GLU A 208 18.25 -19.34 -5.93
CA GLU A 208 19.01 -18.42 -6.78
C GLU A 208 18.17 -17.21 -7.15
N THR A 209 18.83 -16.07 -7.30
CA THR A 209 18.18 -14.86 -7.78
C THR A 209 17.76 -15.03 -9.23
N ALA A 210 16.50 -14.69 -9.55
CA ALA A 210 16.03 -14.72 -10.92
C ALA A 210 16.74 -13.65 -11.75
N ALA A 211 17.17 -14.01 -12.96
CA ALA A 211 17.68 -13.05 -13.92
C ALA A 211 16.61 -11.99 -14.23
N VAL A 212 17.05 -10.77 -14.50
CA VAL A 212 16.12 -9.68 -14.80
C VAL A 212 15.36 -10.00 -16.10
N ARG A 213 14.02 -9.91 -16.03
CA ARG A 213 13.18 -10.07 -17.22
C ARG A 213 13.49 -8.93 -18.19
N LYS A 214 13.83 -9.29 -19.43
CA LYS A 214 13.96 -8.36 -20.56
C LYS A 214 12.63 -8.32 -21.29
N THR A 215 12.11 -7.12 -21.49
CA THR A 215 10.94 -6.88 -22.34
C THR A 215 11.45 -6.40 -23.67
N GLU A 216 11.16 -7.15 -24.73
CA GLU A 216 11.47 -6.75 -26.09
C GLU A 216 10.41 -5.76 -26.57
N ILE A 217 10.87 -4.66 -27.17
CA ILE A 217 9.99 -3.66 -27.77
C ILE A 217 9.90 -3.99 -29.26
N ARG A 218 10.95 -3.68 -30.04
CA ARG A 218 11.06 -3.92 -31.49
C ARG A 218 12.50 -3.86 -31.96
N ASN A 219 12.81 -4.45 -33.12
CA ASN A 219 14.10 -4.31 -33.82
C ASN A 219 15.32 -4.67 -32.94
N GLY A 220 15.17 -5.63 -32.03
CA GLY A 220 16.22 -6.00 -31.06
C GLY A 220 16.42 -5.02 -29.90
N ILE A 221 15.59 -3.97 -29.80
CA ILE A 221 15.58 -3.06 -28.65
C ILE A 221 14.82 -3.74 -27.53
N SER A 222 15.51 -4.03 -26.44
CA SER A 222 14.93 -4.55 -25.21
C SER A 222 15.28 -3.65 -24.03
N PHE A 223 14.45 -3.70 -23.00
CA PHE A 223 14.71 -2.99 -21.76
C PHE A 223 14.38 -3.87 -20.55
N THR A 224 14.97 -3.52 -19.43
CA THR A 224 14.78 -4.13 -18.12
C THR A 224 14.22 -3.10 -17.13
N ILE A 225 13.85 -3.56 -15.93
CA ILE A 225 13.41 -2.67 -14.85
C ILE A 225 14.47 -1.66 -14.39
N TRP A 226 15.74 -1.88 -14.74
CA TRP A 226 16.87 -1.02 -14.38
C TRP A 226 17.18 0.02 -15.44
N ASP A 227 16.67 -0.16 -16.65
CA ASP A 227 16.95 0.72 -17.77
C ASP A 227 16.10 1.99 -17.67
N ARG A 228 16.72 3.10 -18.05
CA ARG A 228 16.06 4.41 -18.08
C ARG A 228 16.59 5.22 -19.24
N TRP A 229 15.69 5.68 -20.08
CA TRP A 229 16.05 6.57 -21.18
C TRP A 229 16.16 8.00 -20.70
N THR A 230 17.03 8.77 -21.34
CA THR A 230 17.33 10.15 -20.91
C THR A 230 17.22 11.09 -22.09
N ILE A 231 16.41 12.13 -21.92
CA ILE A 231 16.17 13.15 -22.93
C ILE A 231 16.35 14.50 -22.27
N HIS A 232 17.10 15.36 -22.95
CA HIS A 232 17.34 16.73 -22.52
C HIS A 232 16.51 17.67 -23.39
N GLY A 233 15.60 18.40 -22.75
CA GLY A 233 14.84 19.45 -23.42
C GLY A 233 15.72 20.65 -23.76
N LYS A 234 15.29 21.39 -24.78
CA LYS A 234 15.81 22.71 -25.16
C LYS A 234 14.78 23.80 -24.83
N ASP A 235 15.12 25.07 -25.08
CA ASP A 235 14.14 26.16 -25.00
C ASP A 235 13.04 25.95 -26.03
N ASN A 236 11.79 26.21 -25.65
CA ASN A 236 10.59 25.98 -26.46
C ASN A 236 10.40 24.54 -26.96
N PHE A 237 11.01 23.53 -26.31
CA PHE A 237 10.90 22.13 -26.69
C PHE A 237 9.45 21.62 -26.63
N THR A 238 8.92 21.21 -27.79
CA THR A 238 7.55 20.73 -27.95
C THR A 238 7.42 19.24 -27.68
N LEU A 239 6.19 18.78 -27.51
CA LEU A 239 5.90 17.35 -27.42
C LEU A 239 6.26 16.61 -28.72
N LEU A 240 6.11 17.26 -29.88
CA LEU A 240 6.56 16.70 -31.15
C LEU A 240 8.09 16.54 -31.18
N ASP A 241 8.83 17.55 -30.70
CA ASP A 241 10.30 17.46 -30.60
C ASP A 241 10.73 16.34 -29.65
N PHE A 242 9.98 16.11 -28.57
CA PHE A 242 10.21 14.98 -27.66
C PHE A 242 10.08 13.64 -28.40
N ILE A 243 8.97 13.43 -29.12
CA ILE A 243 8.71 12.20 -29.89
C ILE A 243 9.80 11.99 -30.95
N ASN A 244 10.15 13.03 -31.70
CA ASN A 244 11.22 12.97 -32.70
C ASN A 244 12.59 12.66 -32.08
N THR A 245 12.91 13.26 -30.93
CA THR A 245 14.17 12.99 -30.23
C THR A 245 14.25 11.53 -29.75
N VAL A 246 13.13 10.95 -29.29
CA VAL A 246 13.08 9.51 -28.95
C VAL A 246 13.34 8.67 -30.20
N LYS A 247 12.68 9.00 -31.31
CA LYS A 247 12.82 8.31 -32.59
C LYS A 247 14.25 8.37 -33.14
N GLU A 248 14.88 9.54 -33.10
CA GLU A 248 16.26 9.73 -33.57
C GLU A 248 17.28 9.01 -32.68
N LYS A 249 17.11 9.09 -31.34
CA LYS A 249 18.09 8.55 -30.39
C LYS A 249 17.96 7.05 -30.17
N TYR A 250 16.74 6.53 -30.18
CA TYR A 250 16.43 5.14 -29.84
C TYR A 250 15.83 4.36 -31.01
N GLY A 251 15.60 4.98 -32.17
CA GLY A 251 15.13 4.29 -33.38
C GLY A 251 13.66 3.89 -33.36
N ILE A 252 12.87 4.35 -32.38
CA ILE A 252 11.46 3.99 -32.24
C ILE A 252 10.61 5.19 -31.83
N GLU A 253 9.43 5.30 -32.44
CA GLU A 253 8.51 6.41 -32.20
C GLU A 253 7.49 6.05 -31.11
N PRO A 254 7.44 6.77 -29.99
CA PRO A 254 6.45 6.53 -28.95
C PRO A 254 5.05 6.96 -29.40
N ILE A 255 4.07 6.08 -29.21
CA ILE A 255 2.66 6.33 -29.50
C ILE A 255 2.00 7.09 -28.35
N MET A 256 2.26 6.67 -27.12
CA MET A 256 1.64 7.23 -25.93
C MET A 256 2.70 7.78 -24.99
N VAL A 257 2.42 8.96 -24.41
CA VAL A 257 3.29 9.61 -23.42
C VAL A 257 2.46 10.04 -22.21
N VAL A 258 2.82 9.51 -21.04
CA VAL A 258 2.09 9.70 -19.79
C VAL A 258 3.03 10.14 -18.67
N GLN A 259 2.55 11.02 -17.80
CA GLN A 259 3.25 11.44 -16.58
C GLN A 259 2.39 11.04 -15.36
N GLY A 260 2.71 9.91 -14.72
CA GLY A 260 1.90 9.40 -13.61
C GLY A 260 0.47 9.11 -14.08
N VAL A 261 -0.51 9.84 -13.54
CA VAL A 261 -1.93 9.75 -13.95
C VAL A 261 -2.29 10.68 -15.11
N LYS A 262 -1.38 11.57 -15.52
CA LYS A 262 -1.65 12.62 -16.50
C LYS A 262 -1.21 12.19 -17.90
N MET A 263 -2.18 11.97 -18.78
CA MET A 263 -1.94 11.63 -20.18
C MET A 263 -1.52 12.88 -20.97
N LEU A 264 -0.26 12.95 -21.37
CA LEU A 264 0.27 14.07 -22.16
C LEU A 264 -0.13 13.92 -23.63
N TYR A 265 0.05 12.71 -24.17
CA TYR A 265 -0.26 12.37 -25.55
C TYR A 265 -0.81 10.95 -25.68
N VAL A 266 -1.94 10.82 -26.37
CA VAL A 266 -2.59 9.55 -26.74
C VAL A 266 -3.32 9.82 -28.05
N PRO A 267 -2.99 9.16 -29.18
CA PRO A 267 -3.55 9.52 -30.49
C PRO A 267 -5.07 9.36 -30.58
N VAL A 268 -5.62 8.37 -29.87
CA VAL A 268 -7.07 8.07 -29.83
C VAL A 268 -7.88 9.16 -29.11
N MET A 269 -7.25 9.93 -28.22
CA MET A 269 -7.96 10.93 -27.41
C MET A 269 -8.19 12.24 -28.19
N PRO A 270 -9.44 12.75 -28.24
CA PRO A 270 -9.74 13.97 -28.98
C PRO A 270 -8.98 15.17 -28.40
N GLY A 271 -8.33 15.94 -29.28
CA GLY A 271 -7.57 17.13 -28.91
C GLY A 271 -6.12 16.87 -28.45
N HIS A 272 -5.69 15.62 -28.27
CA HIS A 272 -4.29 15.30 -27.95
C HIS A 272 -3.35 15.56 -29.14
N VAL A 273 -3.83 15.42 -30.37
CA VAL A 273 -3.10 15.79 -31.59
C VAL A 273 -2.73 17.29 -31.60
N LYS A 274 -3.61 18.16 -31.07
CA LYS A 274 -3.32 19.60 -30.94
C LYS A 274 -2.23 19.89 -29.90
N ARG A 275 -2.00 18.98 -28.95
CA ARG A 275 -0.98 19.11 -27.90
C ARG A 275 0.43 18.86 -28.41
N LEU A 276 0.60 18.22 -29.56
CA LEU A 276 1.92 17.99 -30.18
C LEU A 276 2.71 19.30 -30.35
N LYS A 277 2.01 20.40 -30.66
CA LYS A 277 2.60 21.73 -30.85
C LYS A 277 2.83 22.49 -29.53
N LEU A 278 2.34 21.97 -28.40
CA LEU A 278 2.51 22.62 -27.10
C LEU A 278 3.87 22.27 -26.51
N THR A 279 4.46 23.22 -25.78
CA THR A 279 5.74 23.01 -25.10
C THR A 279 5.60 22.00 -23.96
N MET A 280 6.63 21.19 -23.75
CA MET A 280 6.68 20.22 -22.67
C MET A 280 6.53 20.90 -21.29
N GLN A 281 7.02 22.13 -21.13
CA GLN A 281 6.83 22.92 -19.92
C GLN A 281 5.34 23.22 -19.63
N LYS A 282 4.57 23.61 -20.65
CA LYS A 282 3.13 23.89 -20.52
C LYS A 282 2.31 22.63 -20.26
N LEU A 283 2.71 21.51 -20.88
CA LEU A 283 2.04 20.23 -20.73
C LEU A 283 2.33 19.59 -19.37
N VAL A 284 3.59 19.53 -18.96
CA VAL A 284 4.00 18.91 -17.69
C VAL A 284 3.64 19.79 -16.50
N LYS A 285 3.75 21.13 -16.63
CA LYS A 285 3.62 22.11 -15.55
C LYS A 285 4.54 21.76 -14.37
N PRO A 286 5.87 21.89 -14.53
CA PRO A 286 6.80 21.54 -13.48
C PRO A 286 6.55 22.38 -12.22
N VAL A 287 6.61 21.73 -11.06
CA VAL A 287 6.66 22.43 -9.77
C VAL A 287 8.01 23.15 -9.65
N VAL A 288 8.02 24.32 -9.01
CA VAL A 288 9.21 25.14 -8.80
C VAL A 288 10.37 24.27 -8.31
N ASN A 289 11.55 24.43 -8.93
CA ASN A 289 12.81 23.76 -8.59
C ASN A 289 12.94 22.25 -8.98
N LYS A 290 12.04 21.69 -9.81
CA LYS A 290 12.25 20.36 -10.40
C LYS A 290 13.09 20.40 -11.68
N LYS A 291 14.22 19.69 -11.66
CA LYS A 291 15.17 19.58 -12.81
C LYS A 291 14.74 18.59 -13.89
N TYR A 292 13.95 17.59 -13.52
CA TYR A 292 13.51 16.54 -14.44
C TYR A 292 12.14 16.00 -14.06
N VAL A 293 11.54 15.28 -15.00
CA VAL A 293 10.33 14.49 -14.82
C VAL A 293 10.55 13.11 -15.44
N ASP A 294 10.00 12.08 -14.81
CA ASP A 294 9.98 10.73 -15.38
C ASP A 294 8.64 10.55 -16.11
N LEU A 295 8.73 10.13 -17.37
CA LEU A 295 7.62 9.89 -18.30
C LEU A 295 7.55 8.41 -18.61
N THR A 296 6.35 7.88 -18.70
CA THR A 296 6.10 6.54 -19.22
C THR A 296 5.71 6.66 -20.68
N VAL A 297 6.35 5.87 -21.54
CA VAL A 297 6.06 5.82 -22.96
C VAL A 297 5.58 4.42 -23.34
N SER A 298 4.69 4.34 -24.32
CA SER A 298 4.28 3.08 -24.94
C SER A 298 4.43 3.16 -26.45
N PHE A 299 4.59 1.99 -27.07
CA PHE A 299 4.86 1.82 -28.48
C PHE A 299 3.77 1.00 -29.14
N ALA A 300 3.65 1.14 -30.46
CA ALA A 300 2.69 0.37 -31.24
C ALA A 300 2.95 -1.15 -31.11
N PRO A 301 1.91 -2.00 -31.18
CA PRO A 301 2.06 -3.45 -31.35
C PRO A 301 2.52 -3.82 -32.76
N GLU A 302 3.34 -4.86 -32.91
CA GLU A 302 3.84 -5.30 -34.23
C GLU A 302 2.72 -5.82 -35.14
N ILE A 303 1.66 -6.36 -34.55
CA ILE A 303 0.47 -6.87 -35.23
C ILE A 303 -0.71 -5.95 -34.89
N ASP A 304 -1.44 -5.50 -35.92
CA ASP A 304 -2.66 -4.73 -35.75
C ASP A 304 -3.71 -5.55 -34.98
N GLY A 305 -4.05 -5.12 -33.76
CA GLY A 305 -5.03 -5.77 -32.89
C GLY A 305 -4.50 -6.24 -31.53
N GLU A 306 -3.19 -6.18 -31.28
CA GLU A 306 -2.59 -6.46 -29.97
C GLU A 306 -2.51 -5.20 -29.08
N GLU A 307 -2.23 -5.41 -27.78
CA GLU A 307 -2.04 -4.31 -26.82
C GLU A 307 -0.73 -3.54 -27.07
N ASP A 308 -0.75 -2.24 -26.76
CA ASP A 308 0.44 -1.38 -26.83
C ASP A 308 1.61 -1.96 -26.03
N LEU A 309 2.80 -1.95 -26.63
CA LEU A 309 4.01 -2.44 -25.97
C LEU A 309 4.52 -1.41 -24.95
N PRO A 310 4.80 -1.80 -23.70
CA PRO A 310 5.31 -0.88 -22.70
C PRO A 310 6.74 -0.47 -23.04
N GLY A 311 7.08 0.79 -22.77
CA GLY A 311 8.43 1.31 -22.90
C GLY A 311 9.14 1.50 -21.56
N PRO A 312 10.48 1.68 -21.58
CA PRO A 312 11.23 2.04 -20.39
C PRO A 312 10.84 3.44 -19.92
N PRO A 313 11.01 3.73 -18.61
CA PRO A 313 10.82 5.08 -18.11
C PRO A 313 11.80 6.04 -18.78
N VAL A 314 11.27 7.16 -19.29
CA VAL A 314 12.04 8.22 -19.94
C VAL A 314 12.17 9.40 -19.00
N ARG A 315 13.39 9.67 -18.54
CA ARG A 315 13.72 10.86 -17.78
C ARG A 315 13.92 12.05 -18.72
N TYR A 316 12.97 12.97 -18.67
CA TYR A 316 13.04 14.24 -19.37
C TYR A 316 13.61 15.32 -18.44
N TYR A 317 14.78 15.86 -18.78
CA TYR A 317 15.34 17.03 -18.10
C TYR A 317 14.80 18.30 -18.74
N PHE A 318 14.29 19.21 -17.92
CA PHE A 318 13.92 20.54 -18.39
C PHE A 318 15.20 21.29 -18.78
N ALA A 319 15.13 22.11 -19.82
CA ALA A 319 16.16 23.12 -20.05
C ALA A 319 16.18 24.02 -18.81
N HIS A 320 17.23 23.91 -18.01
CA HIS A 320 17.55 24.94 -17.04
C HIS A 320 18.41 25.96 -17.76
N GLU A 321 18.07 27.23 -17.59
CA GLU A 321 18.94 28.36 -17.89
C GLU A 321 20.31 28.06 -17.24
N ASN A 322 21.28 27.68 -18.07
CA ASN A 322 22.66 27.91 -17.75
C ASN A 322 22.84 29.42 -17.88
N ASN A 323 22.73 30.13 -16.77
CA ASN A 323 23.32 31.44 -16.60
C ASN A 323 24.32 31.35 -15.45
#